data_AF-K1ZRY4-F1
#
_entry.id   AF-K1ZRY4-F1
#
_cell.length_a   1.000
_cell.length_b   1.000
_cell.length_c   1.000
_cell.angle_alpha   90.00
_cell.angle_beta   90.00
_cell.angle_gamma   90.00
#
_symmetry.space_group_name_H-M   'P 1'
#
loop_
_entity.id
_entity.type
_entity.pdbx_description
1 polymer ?
#
loop_
_entity_poly.entity_id
_entity_poly.type
_entity_poly.pdbx_seq_one_letter_code
_entity_poly.pdbx_strand_id
1 'polypeptide(L)' 'METLEGKKFAVKVAAGTTHDSQLRLKGFGLPVGPLGERGDLYVKIGVSVPKELTEEQGRVVEQLRACGL' A
#
# COMPACT_ATOMS: atom_id res chain seq x y z
N MET A 1 5.10 0.90 -8.33
CA MET A 1 3.78 0.42 -8.81
C MET A 1 3.70 0.64 -10.30
N GLU A 2 3.21 -0.35 -11.04
CA GLU A 2 2.96 -0.22 -12.47
C GLU A 2 1.45 -0.14 -12.74
N THR A 3 1.07 0.77 -13.63
CA THR A 3 -0.33 0.94 -14.07
C THR A 3 -0.60 0.12 -15.33
N LEU A 4 -1.87 -0.01 -15.72
CA LEU A 4 -2.28 -0.69 -16.95
C LEU A 4 -1.62 -0.13 -18.22
N GLU A 5 -1.14 1.12 -18.19
CA GLU A 5 -0.44 1.77 -19.31
C GLU A 5 1.08 1.63 -19.26
N GLY A 6 1.61 0.81 -18.35
CA GLY A 6 3.06 0.66 -18.14
C GLY A 6 3.73 1.84 -17.45
N LYS A 7 2.98 2.90 -17.07
CA LYS A 7 3.54 4.01 -16.27
C LYS A 7 3.87 3.53 -14.87
N LYS A 8 5.09 3.82 -14.43
CA LYS A 8 5.61 3.48 -13.11
C LYS A 8 5.48 4.67 -12.16
N PHE A 9 4.86 4.44 -11.01
CA PHE A 9 4.75 5.41 -9.93
C PHE A 9 5.56 4.95 -8.73
N ALA A 10 6.33 5.88 -8.16
CA ALA A 10 6.90 5.75 -6.83
C ALA A 10 5.82 6.17 -5.82
N VAL A 11 5.34 5.22 -5.02
CA VAL A 11 4.38 5.49 -3.95
C VAL A 11 5.16 5.71 -2.66
N LYS A 12 5.04 6.89 -2.07
CA LYS A 12 5.59 7.18 -0.75
C LYS A 12 4.56 6.79 0.32
N VAL A 13 4.89 5.79 1.12
CA VAL A 13 4.10 5.44 2.31
C VAL A 13 4.62 6.26 3.48
N ALA A 14 3.77 7.12 4.06
CA ALA A 14 4.14 7.94 5.20
C ALA A 14 4.19 7.10 6.48
N ALA A 15 4.99 7.53 7.47
CA ALA A 15 4.98 6.90 8.78
C ALA A 15 3.57 7.00 9.41
N GLY A 16 3.12 5.95 10.07
CA GLY A 16 1.78 5.88 10.66
C GLY A 16 0.66 5.55 9.66
N THR A 17 0.96 5.23 8.40
CA THR A 17 -0.05 4.75 7.44
C THR A 17 -0.67 3.45 7.97
N THR A 18 -2.00 3.44 8.08
CA THR A 18 -2.73 2.28 8.60
C THR A 18 -2.99 1.25 7.51
N HIS A 19 -3.23 0.02 7.93
CA HIS A 19 -3.76 -1.01 7.03
C HIS A 19 -5.01 -0.51 6.33
N ASP A 20 -5.18 -0.90 5.06
CA ASP A 20 -6.31 -0.54 4.21
C ASP A 20 -6.42 0.94 3.80
N SER A 21 -5.42 1.75 4.15
CA SER A 21 -5.29 3.12 3.62
C SER A 21 -5.33 3.13 2.09
N GLN A 22 -6.04 4.12 1.54
CA GLN A 22 -6.23 4.27 0.10
C GLN A 22 -5.46 5.48 -0.45
N LEU A 23 -4.71 5.27 -1.53
CA LEU A 23 -4.08 6.32 -2.32
C LEU A 23 -4.82 6.47 -3.64
N ARG A 24 -5.19 7.71 -4.00
CA ARG A 24 -5.85 8.01 -5.27
C ARG A 24 -4.85 8.55 -6.29
N LEU A 25 -4.74 7.88 -7.43
CA LEU A 25 -4.03 8.32 -8.61
C LEU A 25 -5.04 8.89 -9.61
N LYS A 26 -5.18 10.22 -9.61
CA LYS A 26 -6.18 10.90 -10.43
C LYS A 26 -5.91 10.71 -11.93
N GLY A 27 -6.92 10.30 -12.70
CA GLY A 27 -6.83 10.14 -14.16
C GLY A 27 -6.08 8.89 -14.64
N PHE A 28 -5.67 7.99 -13.73
CA PHE A 28 -5.00 6.73 -14.08
C PHE A 28 -5.93 5.51 -14.07
N GLY A 29 -7.24 5.72 -13.86
CA GLY A 29 -8.25 4.70 -13.98
C GLY A 29 -8.56 4.35 -15.43
N LEU A 30 -9.64 3.59 -15.62
CA LEU A 30 -10.11 3.16 -16.93
C LEU A 30 -10.75 4.34 -17.71
N PRO A 31 -10.62 4.37 -19.04
CA PRO A 31 -11.30 5.36 -19.87
C PRO A 31 -12.80 5.05 -19.96
N VAL A 32 -13.63 6.10 -19.93
CA VAL A 32 -15.09 5.97 -20.14
C VAL A 32 -15.41 5.94 -21.64
N GLY A 33 -14.97 4.89 -22.33
CA GLY A 33 -15.13 4.72 -23.78
C GLY A 33 -14.05 5.42 -24.63
N PRO A 34 -14.19 5.44 -25.97
CA PRO A 34 -13.12 5.85 -26.90
C PRO A 34 -12.70 7.33 -26.80
N LEU A 35 -13.62 8.21 -26.39
CA LEU A 35 -13.43 9.66 -26.28
C LEU A 35 -13.69 10.18 -24.86
N GLY A 36 -13.94 9.30 -23.89
CA GLY A 36 -14.28 9.69 -22.54
C GLY A 36 -13.07 10.02 -21.68
N GLU A 37 -13.29 10.85 -20.67
CA GLU A 37 -12.29 11.10 -19.64
C GLU A 37 -11.93 9.81 -18.88
N ARG A 38 -10.73 9.80 -18.31
CA ARG A 38 -10.27 8.66 -17.50
C ARG A 38 -10.77 8.80 -16.08
N GLY A 39 -11.18 7.67 -15.51
CA GLY A 39 -11.43 7.58 -14.07
C GLY A 39 -10.15 7.66 -13.25
N ASP A 40 -10.30 7.41 -11.94
CA ASP A 40 -9.18 7.39 -10.99
C ASP A 40 -8.78 5.95 -10.65
N LEU A 41 -7.50 5.76 -10.34
CA LEU A 41 -6.98 4.49 -9.85
C LEU A 41 -6.74 4.58 -8.34
N TYR A 42 -7.36 3.67 -7.58
CA TYR A 42 -7.19 3.59 -6.13
C TYR A 42 -6.26 2.43 -5.78
N VAL A 43 -5.28 2.73 -4.94
CA VAL A 43 -4.31 1.76 -4.43
C VAL A 43 -4.57 1.55 -2.96
N LYS A 44 -4.75 0.29 -2.55
CA LYS A 44 -4.95 -0.08 -1.15
C LYS A 44 -3.61 -0.56 -0.56
N ILE A 45 -3.27 -0.02 0.60
CA ILE A 45 -2.02 -0.38 1.30
C ILE A 45 -2.29 -1.61 2.17
N GLY A 46 -1.75 -2.74 1.76
CA GLY A 46 -1.77 -3.99 2.52
C GLY A 46 -0.55 -4.10 3.44
N VAL A 47 -0.78 -4.54 4.68
CA VAL A 47 0.30 -4.90 5.60
C VAL A 47 0.35 -6.42 5.61
N SER A 48 1.49 -6.99 5.19
CA SER A 48 1.70 -8.44 5.22
C SER A 48 2.33 -8.82 6.55
N VAL A 49 1.60 -9.58 7.36
CA VAL A 49 2.13 -10.13 8.62
C VAL A 49 2.66 -11.54 8.33
N PRO A 50 3.94 -11.82 8.63
CA PRO A 50 4.49 -13.15 8.41
C PRO A 50 3.82 -14.19 9.32
N LYS A 51 3.65 -15.42 8.80
CA LYS A 51 3.03 -16.53 9.55
C LYS A 51 3.97 -17.15 10.59
N GLU A 52 5.26 -17.14 10.30
CA GLU A 52 6.31 -17.70 11.14
C GLU A 52 7.35 -16.61 11.37
N LEU A 53 7.89 -16.57 12.59
CA LEU A 53 8.91 -15.62 13.00
C LEU A 53 10.18 -16.40 13.36
N THR A 54 11.34 -15.85 13.02
CA THR A 54 12.62 -16.32 13.57
C THR A 54 12.72 -15.93 15.04
N GLU A 55 13.63 -16.55 15.79
CA GLU A 55 13.87 -16.22 17.21
C GLU A 55 14.18 -14.73 17.40
N GLU A 56 15.02 -14.15 16.52
CA GLU A 56 15.37 -12.74 16.56
C GLU A 56 14.15 -11.83 16.31
N GLN A 57 13.32 -12.17 15.32
CA GLN A 57 12.11 -11.40 15.00
C GLN A 57 11.11 -11.45 16.16
N GLY A 58 10.91 -12.62 16.77
CA GLY A 58 10.04 -12.78 17.94
C GLY A 58 10.52 -11.94 19.12
N ARG A 59 11.83 -11.92 19.38
CA ARG A 59 12.41 -11.10 20.46
C ARG A 59 12.12 -9.61 20.28
N VAL A 60 12.24 -9.09 19.05
CA VAL A 60 11.94 -7.67 18.75
C VAL A 60 10.46 -7.37 18.95
N VAL A 61 9.56 -8.27 18.53
CA VAL A 61 8.11 -8.11 18.73
C VAL A 61 7.76 -8.03 20.22
N GLU A 62 8.33 -8.91 21.06
CA GLU A 62 8.11 -8.85 22.51
C GLU A 62 8.68 -7.58 23.16
N GLN A 63 9.79 -7.04 22.64
CA GLN A 63 10.32 -5.75 23.10
C GLN A 63 9.39 -4.59 22.75
N LEU A 64 8.85 -4.57 21.53
CA LEU A 64 7.86 -3.58 21.11
C LEU A 64 6.62 -3.65 22.01
N ARG A 65 6.16 -4.88 22.30
CA ARG A 65 5.06 -5.13 23.23
C ARG A 65 5.32 -4.58 24.63
N ALA A 66 6.52 -4.81 25.18
CA ALA A 66 6.90 -4.31 26.50
C ALA A 66 6.92 -2.77 26.56
N CYS A 67 7.19 -2.10 25.43
CA CYS A 67 7.16 -0.64 25.30
C CYS A 67 5.74 -0.07 25.09
N GLY A 68 4.69 -0.90 25.14
CA GLY A 68 3.30 -0.47 25.04
C GLY A 68 2.74 -0.42 23.61
N LEU A 69 3.37 -1.13 22.68
CA LEU A 69 2.89 -1.34 21.31
C LEU A 69 2.09 -2.64 21.19
#